data_AF-A0A168F6E9-F1
#
_entry.id   AF-A0A168F6E9-F1
#
_cell.length_a   1.000
_cell.length_b   1.000
_cell.length_c   1.000
_cell.angle_alpha   90.00
_cell.angle_beta   90.00
_cell.angle_gamma   90.00
#
_symmetry.space_group_name_H-M   'P 1'
#
loop_
_entity.id
_entity.type
_entity.pdbx_description
1 polymer ?
#
loop_
_entity_poly.entity_id
_entity_poly.type
_entity_poly.pdbx_seq_one_letter_code
_entity_poly.pdbx_strand_id
1 'polypeptide(L)'
;MHSTWAQLALLALASPLASAHVINVYPGEPAELSRVQADDDAVFADSALFSRDDFEGPVRTVYRGDTRSPSQLRALGGFPTEFGGPMTEDSYGLQQHHLAKCDNGTCLSAYTSTAKIFGSAVFWSTDMNARDGYVYKMRATPNMIDMNASGFKIRWQKETEMSAMGGIRWDQIEGWIPFKIAARNEFLQGFTNNPVEVYSWEDYLKQHKNGPNKPHWAKKFVENVEFNKEKYANTQGSGGQPQLAGDPENRNKYNQKTLEQYALEFMQKNGKAVDSDGKSVLLNLKTSIPSKPWSGPHGLDDTSSAYA
;
A
#
# COMPACT_ATOMS: atom_id res chain seq x y z
N MET A 1 -77.96 -11.34 2.67
CA MET A 1 -77.23 -10.78 3.84
C MET A 1 -75.96 -11.63 3.99
N HIS A 2 -74.89 -11.20 3.35
CA HIS A 2 -73.65 -11.99 3.21
C HIS A 2 -72.56 -11.45 4.13
N SER A 3 -71.93 -12.37 4.87
CA SER A 3 -70.76 -12.13 5.70
C SER A 3 -69.51 -11.98 4.84
N THR A 4 -68.64 -11.03 5.18
CA THR A 4 -67.25 -10.99 4.69
C THR A 4 -66.30 -10.53 5.79
N TRP A 5 -65.48 -11.48 6.21
CA TRP A 5 -64.07 -11.46 6.61
C TRP A 5 -63.38 -10.11 6.91
N ALA A 6 -62.87 -10.00 8.14
CA ALA A 6 -61.80 -9.07 8.52
C ALA A 6 -60.43 -9.69 8.23
N GLN A 7 -59.59 -8.99 7.47
CA GLN A 7 -58.16 -9.28 7.32
C GLN A 7 -57.37 -8.36 8.27
N LEU A 8 -56.68 -8.96 9.23
CA LEU A 8 -55.66 -8.32 10.06
C LEU A 8 -54.36 -8.24 9.24
N ALA A 9 -53.94 -7.02 8.91
CA ALA A 9 -52.61 -6.75 8.37
C ALA A 9 -51.59 -6.69 9.52
N LEU A 10 -50.67 -7.66 9.53
CA LEU A 10 -49.50 -7.69 10.38
C LEU A 10 -48.47 -6.67 9.83
N LEU A 11 -48.23 -5.56 10.54
CA LEU A 11 -47.08 -4.70 10.28
C LEU A 11 -45.83 -5.34 10.87
N ALA A 12 -45.07 -6.05 10.05
CA ALA A 12 -43.70 -6.43 10.36
C ALA A 12 -42.79 -5.21 10.14
N LEU A 13 -42.24 -4.67 11.22
CA LEU A 13 -41.12 -3.74 11.19
C LEU A 13 -39.88 -4.50 10.68
N ALA A 14 -39.56 -4.33 9.39
CA ALA A 14 -38.31 -4.80 8.81
C ALA A 14 -37.20 -3.79 9.17
N SER A 15 -36.40 -4.13 10.18
CA SER A 15 -35.09 -3.52 10.38
C SER A 15 -34.17 -3.89 9.21
N PRO A 16 -33.48 -2.95 8.55
CA PRO A 16 -32.44 -3.32 7.62
C PRO A 16 -31.22 -3.78 8.43
N LEU A 17 -31.03 -5.10 8.52
CA LEU A 17 -29.74 -5.68 8.82
C LEU A 17 -28.76 -5.18 7.76
N ALA A 18 -27.85 -4.30 8.16
CA ALA A 18 -26.69 -3.94 7.36
C ALA A 18 -25.91 -5.24 7.10
N SER A 19 -26.04 -5.77 5.88
CA SER A 19 -25.24 -6.90 5.42
C SER A 19 -23.79 -6.41 5.33
N ALA A 20 -23.02 -6.68 6.38
CA ALA A 20 -21.57 -6.57 6.34
C ALA A 20 -21.09 -7.46 5.18
N HIS A 21 -20.70 -6.84 4.08
CA HIS A 21 -19.94 -7.52 3.06
C HIS A 21 -18.61 -7.90 3.70
N VAL A 22 -18.51 -9.18 4.07
CA VAL A 22 -17.22 -9.84 4.30
C VAL A 22 -16.47 -9.73 2.98
N ILE A 23 -15.51 -8.81 2.92
CA ILE A 23 -14.54 -8.76 1.84
C ILE A 23 -13.76 -10.07 1.97
N ASN A 24 -13.88 -10.95 0.98
CA ASN A 24 -13.10 -12.18 0.89
C ASN A 24 -11.62 -11.82 0.89
N VAL A 25 -10.99 -11.96 2.05
CA VAL A 25 -9.54 -12.05 2.20
C VAL A 25 -9.15 -13.46 1.75
N TYR A 26 -8.24 -13.52 0.78
CA TYR A 26 -7.57 -14.70 0.21
C TYR A 26 -7.88 -16.07 0.87
N PRO A 27 -8.65 -16.95 0.20
CA PRO A 27 -8.67 -18.37 0.54
C PRO A 27 -7.67 -19.13 -0.36
N GLY A 28 -6.62 -19.71 0.22
CA GLY A 28 -5.70 -20.61 -0.51
C GLY A 28 -4.36 -20.86 0.18
N GLU A 29 -4.20 -22.09 0.69
CA GLU A 29 -3.12 -22.64 1.53
C GLU A 29 -1.86 -23.15 0.73
N PRO A 30 -0.78 -23.74 1.31
CA PRO A 30 0.56 -23.13 1.35
C PRO A 30 1.71 -23.88 0.62
N ALA A 31 1.46 -24.85 -0.27
CA ALA A 31 2.54 -25.72 -0.78
C ALA A 31 3.32 -25.18 -2.00
N GLU A 32 2.64 -24.47 -2.93
CA GLU A 32 3.24 -23.97 -4.18
C GLU A 32 3.98 -22.63 -4.01
N LEU A 33 3.72 -21.93 -2.90
CA LEU A 33 4.43 -20.71 -2.46
C LEU A 33 5.95 -20.95 -2.33
N SER A 34 6.38 -22.16 -2.00
CA SER A 34 7.80 -22.45 -1.72
C SER A 34 8.74 -22.37 -2.92
N ARG A 35 8.24 -22.52 -4.16
CA ARG A 35 9.08 -22.51 -5.38
C ARG A 35 9.13 -21.16 -6.06
N VAL A 36 8.00 -20.48 -6.22
CA VAL A 36 7.94 -19.13 -6.83
C VAL A 36 8.55 -18.09 -5.90
N GLN A 37 8.28 -18.19 -4.59
CA GLN A 37 8.90 -17.30 -3.60
C GLN A 37 10.41 -17.55 -3.43
N ALA A 38 10.91 -18.75 -3.76
CA ALA A 38 12.35 -19.03 -3.74
C ALA A 38 13.10 -18.39 -4.91
N ASP A 39 12.50 -18.37 -6.12
CA ASP A 39 13.07 -17.67 -7.28
C ASP A 39 13.02 -16.14 -7.08
N ASP A 40 11.95 -15.63 -6.46
CA ASP A 40 11.80 -14.23 -6.10
C ASP A 40 12.72 -13.80 -4.94
N ASP A 41 12.89 -14.64 -3.92
CA ASP A 41 13.84 -14.43 -2.82
C ASP A 41 15.29 -14.35 -3.35
N ALA A 42 15.63 -15.10 -4.41
CA ALA A 42 16.95 -15.05 -5.03
C ALA A 42 17.24 -13.69 -5.72
N VAL A 43 16.22 -13.00 -6.24
CA VAL A 43 16.38 -11.65 -6.84
C VAL A 43 16.79 -10.61 -5.78
N PHE A 44 16.34 -10.79 -4.54
CA PHE A 44 16.58 -9.85 -3.44
C PHE A 44 17.69 -10.27 -2.47
N ALA A 45 18.18 -11.52 -2.53
CA ALA A 45 19.13 -12.09 -1.57
C ALA A 45 20.57 -11.56 -1.67
N ASP A 46 21.03 -11.07 -2.82
CA ASP A 46 22.40 -10.54 -2.95
C ASP A 46 22.46 -9.09 -2.45
N SER A 47 22.86 -8.96 -1.18
CA SER A 47 22.71 -7.80 -0.29
C SER A 47 23.97 -6.92 -0.18
N ALA A 48 25.02 -7.21 -0.97
CA ALA A 48 26.35 -6.63 -0.80
C ALA A 48 26.65 -5.36 -1.64
N LEU A 49 25.70 -4.84 -2.43
CA LEU A 49 25.98 -3.82 -3.45
C LEU A 49 25.33 -2.45 -3.25
N PHE A 50 24.60 -2.21 -2.16
CA PHE A 50 23.87 -0.95 -1.94
C PHE A 50 24.44 -0.21 -0.73
N SER A 51 24.99 0.98 -0.96
CA SER A 51 25.40 1.87 0.12
C SER A 51 24.14 2.45 0.79
N ARG A 52 24.14 2.59 2.12
CA ARG A 52 23.03 3.26 2.84
C ARG A 52 22.90 4.74 2.46
N ASP A 53 23.93 5.31 1.82
CA ASP A 53 24.11 6.75 1.64
C ASP A 53 23.30 7.31 0.45
N ASP A 54 22.91 6.48 -0.51
CA ASP A 54 22.14 6.90 -1.71
C ASP A 54 20.67 7.28 -1.41
N PHE A 55 20.21 7.04 -0.17
CA PHE A 55 18.86 7.37 0.30
C PHE A 55 18.82 8.46 1.37
N GLU A 56 19.94 9.17 1.62
CA GLU A 56 19.97 10.29 2.56
C GLU A 56 19.27 11.54 2.01
N GLY A 57 17.94 11.54 2.07
CA GLY A 57 17.13 12.69 1.69
C GLY A 57 15.68 12.56 2.17
N PRO A 58 14.94 13.67 2.25
CA PRO A 58 13.53 13.62 2.60
C PRO A 58 12.76 12.85 1.53
N VAL A 59 12.17 11.71 1.92
CA VAL A 59 11.31 10.90 1.06
C VAL A 59 10.02 11.67 0.82
N ARG A 60 9.80 12.17 -0.41
CA ARG A 60 8.59 12.92 -0.78
C ARG A 60 7.64 12.13 -1.66
N THR A 61 8.12 11.10 -2.33
CA THR A 61 7.32 10.26 -3.20
C THR A 61 7.56 8.81 -2.83
N VAL A 62 6.48 8.05 -2.79
CA VAL A 62 6.51 6.59 -2.65
C VAL A 62 5.63 5.96 -3.71
N TYR A 63 5.86 4.68 -3.96
CA TYR A 63 5.17 3.90 -4.96
C TYR A 63 4.56 2.64 -4.35
N ARG A 64 3.45 2.17 -4.92
CA ARG A 64 2.83 0.90 -4.52
C ARG A 64 2.31 0.15 -5.73
N GLY A 65 2.74 -1.09 -5.89
CA GLY A 65 2.10 -2.04 -6.80
C GLY A 65 0.82 -2.58 -6.17
N ASP A 66 -0.28 -2.62 -6.94
CA ASP A 66 -1.54 -3.19 -6.46
C ASP A 66 -2.42 -3.63 -7.65
N THR A 67 -3.22 -4.68 -7.44
CA THR A 67 -4.17 -5.16 -8.46
C THR A 67 -5.54 -4.49 -8.37
N ARG A 68 -5.84 -3.80 -7.27
CA ARG A 68 -7.07 -3.01 -7.16
C ARG A 68 -7.02 -1.83 -8.12
N SER A 69 -8.14 -1.57 -8.78
CA SER A 69 -8.28 -0.47 -9.71
C SER A 69 -8.41 0.88 -9.01
N PRO A 70 -8.15 1.99 -9.71
CA PRO A 70 -8.36 3.33 -9.20
C PRO A 70 -9.80 3.55 -8.72
N SER A 71 -10.80 3.03 -9.43
CA SER A 71 -12.20 3.13 -8.98
C SER A 71 -12.48 2.40 -7.67
N GLN A 72 -11.89 1.21 -7.48
CA GLN A 72 -12.01 0.45 -6.23
C GLN A 72 -11.36 1.19 -5.06
N LEU A 73 -10.14 1.69 -5.24
CA LEU A 73 -9.45 2.43 -4.20
C LEU A 73 -10.14 3.75 -3.87
N ARG A 74 -10.64 4.47 -4.88
CA ARG A 74 -11.45 5.67 -4.67
C ARG A 74 -12.69 5.38 -3.82
N ALA A 75 -13.37 4.27 -4.08
CA ALA A 75 -14.55 3.86 -3.31
C ALA A 75 -14.21 3.48 -1.86
N LEU A 76 -12.99 3.01 -1.60
CA LEU A 76 -12.48 2.71 -0.25
C LEU A 76 -11.97 3.96 0.48
N GLY A 77 -11.69 5.04 -0.23
CA GLY A 77 -10.97 6.20 0.30
C GLY A 77 -9.45 5.96 0.35
N GLY A 78 -8.91 5.12 -0.52
CA GLY A 78 -7.49 4.82 -0.64
C GLY A 78 -7.14 3.40 -0.23
N PHE A 79 -5.93 3.22 0.32
CA PHE A 79 -5.38 1.94 0.72
C PHE A 79 -5.61 1.68 2.21
N PRO A 80 -6.40 0.66 2.59
CA PRO A 80 -6.46 0.19 3.98
C PRO A 80 -5.15 -0.48 4.39
N THR A 81 -4.99 -0.69 5.70
CA THR A 81 -3.89 -1.50 6.24
C THR A 81 -3.99 -2.96 5.78
N GLU A 82 -2.87 -3.67 5.87
CA GLU A 82 -2.71 -5.00 5.27
C GLU A 82 -3.02 -6.14 6.24
N PHE A 83 -3.22 -7.33 5.68
CA PHE A 83 -3.62 -8.56 6.38
C PHE A 83 -5.01 -8.49 7.01
N GLY A 84 -5.38 -9.52 7.76
CA GLY A 84 -6.69 -9.64 8.39
C GLY A 84 -6.59 -10.35 9.73
N GLY A 85 -7.64 -10.22 10.54
CA GLY A 85 -7.67 -10.71 11.92
C GLY A 85 -7.82 -9.58 12.94
N PRO A 86 -7.75 -9.90 14.24
CA PRO A 86 -7.78 -8.88 15.28
C PRO A 86 -6.48 -8.05 15.28
N MET A 87 -6.56 -6.84 15.85
CA MET A 87 -5.36 -6.12 16.26
C MET A 87 -4.78 -6.80 17.50
N THR A 88 -3.50 -7.14 17.45
CA THR A 88 -2.72 -7.65 18.58
C THR A 88 -1.52 -6.73 18.81
N GLU A 89 -0.74 -7.01 19.83
CA GLU A 89 0.51 -6.26 20.06
C GLU A 89 1.46 -6.32 18.84
N ASP A 90 1.49 -7.46 18.14
CA ASP A 90 2.28 -7.68 16.94
C ASP A 90 1.81 -6.88 15.72
N SER A 91 0.52 -6.53 15.67
CA SER A 91 -0.04 -5.68 14.60
C SER A 91 0.69 -4.36 14.45
N TYR A 92 1.29 -3.87 15.53
CA TYR A 92 1.98 -2.59 15.60
C TYR A 92 3.49 -2.71 15.32
N GLY A 93 4.01 -3.93 15.18
CA GLY A 93 5.43 -4.20 14.95
C GLY A 93 5.83 -4.16 13.48
N LEU A 94 6.87 -3.38 13.15
CA LEU A 94 7.40 -3.28 11.79
C LEU A 94 8.01 -4.60 11.30
N GLN A 95 8.67 -5.37 12.17
CA GLN A 95 9.23 -6.67 11.79
C GLN A 95 8.13 -7.69 11.48
N GLN A 96 7.07 -7.72 12.28
CA GLN A 96 5.93 -8.60 12.08
C GLN A 96 5.23 -8.28 10.76
N HIS A 97 5.02 -6.99 10.50
CA HIS A 97 4.54 -6.50 9.21
C HIS A 97 5.44 -6.93 8.06
N HIS A 98 6.75 -6.63 8.16
CA HIS A 98 7.77 -6.95 7.16
C HIS A 98 7.72 -8.43 6.81
N LEU A 99 7.75 -9.31 7.80
CA LEU A 99 7.80 -10.76 7.58
C LEU A 99 6.46 -11.38 7.19
N ALA A 100 5.38 -10.59 7.14
CA ALA A 100 4.00 -11.08 7.11
C ALA A 100 3.75 -12.16 8.19
N LYS A 101 4.36 -11.98 9.37
CA LYS A 101 4.30 -12.91 10.50
C LYS A 101 3.67 -12.21 11.69
N CYS A 102 2.46 -12.63 12.01
CA CYS A 102 1.83 -12.36 13.29
C CYS A 102 1.96 -13.58 14.20
N ASP A 103 2.05 -13.39 15.52
CA ASP A 103 1.82 -14.48 16.48
C ASP A 103 0.46 -15.16 16.17
N ASN A 104 0.48 -16.49 16.07
CA ASN A 104 -0.64 -17.34 15.63
C ASN A 104 -1.12 -17.16 14.17
N GLY A 105 -0.34 -16.49 13.31
CA GLY A 105 -0.55 -16.46 11.87
C GLY A 105 -1.74 -15.63 11.36
N THR A 106 -2.45 -14.91 12.24
CA THR A 106 -3.61 -14.09 11.87
C THR A 106 -3.68 -12.80 12.71
N CYS A 107 -3.05 -11.73 12.24
CA CYS A 107 -3.29 -10.39 12.76
C CYS A 107 -3.41 -9.38 11.63
N LEU A 108 -4.22 -8.34 11.88
CA LEU A 108 -4.26 -7.16 11.03
C LEU A 108 -2.95 -6.39 11.23
N SER A 109 -2.28 -5.94 10.17
CA SER A 109 -1.18 -4.99 10.32
C SER A 109 -1.72 -3.57 10.57
N ALA A 110 -1.00 -2.78 11.36
CA ALA A 110 -1.23 -1.34 11.46
C ALA A 110 -0.73 -0.58 10.23
N TYR A 111 -0.09 -1.26 9.26
CA TYR A 111 0.64 -0.62 8.17
C TYR A 111 0.11 -1.01 6.78
N THR A 112 0.45 -0.17 5.81
CA THR A 112 0.37 -0.46 4.37
C THR A 112 1.74 -0.24 3.76
N SER A 113 2.30 -1.25 3.07
CA SER A 113 3.60 -1.14 2.43
C SER A 113 3.61 -0.21 1.21
N THR A 114 4.70 0.53 1.06
CA THR A 114 5.05 1.29 -0.15
C THR A 114 6.56 1.22 -0.35
N ALA A 115 7.07 1.57 -1.52
CA ALA A 115 8.49 1.60 -1.83
C ALA A 115 8.97 3.04 -2.12
N LYS A 116 10.21 3.37 -1.72
CA LYS A 116 10.85 4.64 -2.10
C LYS A 116 11.15 4.69 -3.59
N ILE A 117 11.45 3.55 -4.21
CA ILE A 117 11.79 3.46 -5.62
C ILE A 117 10.69 2.76 -6.42
N PHE A 118 10.49 3.24 -7.64
CA PHE A 118 9.46 2.71 -8.54
C PHE A 118 9.69 1.22 -8.87
N GLY A 119 10.94 0.80 -9.10
CA GLY A 119 11.26 -0.57 -9.48
C GLY A 119 10.76 -1.63 -8.48
N SER A 120 10.87 -1.36 -7.18
CA SER A 120 10.38 -2.27 -6.13
C SER A 120 8.85 -2.37 -6.13
N ALA A 121 8.14 -1.30 -6.49
CA ALA A 121 6.68 -1.32 -6.61
C ALA A 121 6.19 -2.13 -7.82
N VAL A 122 6.97 -2.19 -8.92
CA VAL A 122 6.60 -3.00 -10.11
C VAL A 122 6.48 -4.47 -9.76
N PHE A 123 7.34 -4.98 -8.87
CA PHE A 123 7.32 -6.38 -8.47
C PHE A 123 5.94 -6.82 -7.96
N TRP A 124 5.29 -5.95 -7.18
CA TRP A 124 3.98 -6.15 -6.56
C TRP A 124 2.80 -5.60 -7.39
N SER A 125 3.04 -5.13 -8.62
CA SER A 125 2.01 -4.49 -9.45
C SER A 125 1.01 -5.46 -10.09
N THR A 126 1.32 -6.76 -10.11
CA THR A 126 0.45 -7.83 -10.63
C THR A 126 0.34 -8.94 -9.59
N ASP A 127 -0.68 -9.78 -9.67
CA ASP A 127 -0.78 -10.96 -8.80
C ASP A 127 -0.23 -12.24 -9.45
N MET A 128 -0.17 -13.31 -8.65
CA MET A 128 0.24 -14.65 -9.07
C MET A 128 -0.69 -15.27 -10.13
N ASN A 129 -1.91 -14.73 -10.29
CA ASN A 129 -2.85 -15.14 -11.35
C ASN A 129 -2.63 -14.37 -12.65
N ALA A 130 -1.49 -13.68 -12.76
CA ALA A 130 -1.09 -12.98 -13.95
C ALA A 130 -2.04 -11.85 -14.37
N ARG A 131 -2.81 -11.28 -13.44
CA ARG A 131 -3.70 -10.16 -13.74
C ARG A 131 -2.90 -8.88 -13.87
N ASP A 132 -3.26 -8.09 -14.90
CA ASP A 132 -2.83 -6.70 -14.99
C ASP A 132 -3.16 -5.98 -13.68
N GLY A 133 -2.32 -5.02 -13.30
CA GLY A 133 -2.59 -4.16 -12.16
C GLY A 133 -2.02 -2.79 -12.38
N TYR A 134 -1.53 -2.18 -11.31
CA TYR A 134 -1.18 -0.78 -11.30
C TYR A 134 0.06 -0.53 -10.45
N VAL A 135 0.81 0.52 -10.82
CA VAL A 135 1.75 1.16 -9.90
C VAL A 135 1.21 2.54 -9.58
N TYR A 136 0.90 2.77 -8.31
CA TYR A 136 0.43 4.04 -7.78
C TYR A 136 1.62 4.89 -7.35
N LYS A 137 1.56 6.18 -7.65
CA LYS A 137 2.49 7.21 -7.18
C LYS A 137 1.81 8.08 -6.16
N MET A 138 2.45 8.27 -5.02
CA MET A 138 1.80 8.81 -3.83
C MET A 138 2.73 9.81 -3.15
N ARG A 139 2.13 10.86 -2.59
CA ARG A 139 2.85 11.85 -1.80
C ARG A 139 3.13 11.27 -0.42
N ALA A 140 4.41 11.23 -0.06
CA ALA A 140 4.82 10.74 1.24
C ALA A 140 4.39 11.70 2.36
N THR A 141 3.99 11.13 3.49
CA THR A 141 3.50 11.86 4.66
C THR A 141 4.16 11.36 5.94
N PRO A 142 4.17 12.16 7.03
CA PRO A 142 4.89 11.79 8.24
C PRO A 142 4.45 10.49 8.91
N ASN A 143 3.25 9.96 8.62
CA ASN A 143 2.83 8.64 9.11
C ASN A 143 3.50 7.45 8.38
N MET A 144 4.33 7.71 7.37
CA MET A 144 5.11 6.69 6.65
C MET A 144 6.50 6.55 7.28
N ILE A 145 6.90 5.33 7.63
CA ILE A 145 8.12 5.04 8.38
C ILE A 145 9.15 4.38 7.47
N ASP A 146 10.39 4.87 7.49
CA ASP A 146 11.50 4.20 6.84
C ASP A 146 11.89 2.93 7.60
N MET A 147 11.58 1.78 6.98
CA MET A 147 11.78 0.48 7.60
C MET A 147 13.27 0.13 7.74
N ASN A 148 14.08 0.46 6.73
CA ASN A 148 15.54 0.22 6.75
C ASN A 148 16.24 1.04 7.84
N ALA A 149 15.69 2.21 8.19
CA ALA A 149 16.19 3.04 9.28
C ALA A 149 15.64 2.65 10.67
N SER A 150 14.76 1.65 10.77
CA SER A 150 14.08 1.27 12.01
C SER A 150 14.84 0.27 12.88
N GLY A 151 16.11 0.00 12.57
CA GLY A 151 17.02 -0.65 13.54
C GLY A 151 16.79 -2.14 13.80
N PHE A 152 16.16 -2.86 12.87
CA PHE A 152 16.04 -4.32 12.90
C PHE A 152 16.57 -4.95 11.61
N LYS A 153 16.81 -6.27 11.64
CA LYS A 153 17.28 -7.00 10.46
C LYS A 153 16.16 -7.11 9.42
N ILE A 154 16.33 -6.41 8.31
CA ILE A 154 15.45 -6.46 7.15
C ILE A 154 15.84 -7.65 6.27
N ARG A 155 14.85 -8.50 5.92
CA ARG A 155 15.05 -9.63 5.00
C ARG A 155 15.18 -9.19 3.55
N TRP A 156 14.41 -8.19 3.13
CA TRP A 156 14.33 -7.72 1.74
C TRP A 156 14.73 -6.24 1.63
N GLN A 157 16.01 -5.94 1.86
CA GLN A 157 16.51 -4.57 1.98
C GLN A 157 16.23 -3.68 0.75
N LYS A 158 16.16 -4.26 -0.45
CA LYS A 158 15.91 -3.53 -1.70
C LYS A 158 14.44 -3.18 -1.93
N GLU A 159 13.52 -3.62 -1.06
CA GLU A 159 12.14 -3.13 -1.12
C GLU A 159 12.07 -1.64 -0.82
N THR A 160 13.09 -1.10 -0.13
CA THR A 160 13.17 0.32 0.24
C THR A 160 11.89 0.79 0.91
N GLU A 161 11.33 -0.06 1.78
CA GLU A 161 9.95 0.09 2.22
C GLU A 161 9.76 1.36 3.07
N MET A 162 8.69 2.07 2.75
CA MET A 162 8.08 3.07 3.62
C MET A 162 6.71 2.54 4.06
N SER A 163 6.60 2.11 5.32
CA SER A 163 5.36 1.53 5.85
C SER A 163 4.45 2.64 6.35
N ALA A 164 3.27 2.80 5.73
CA ALA A 164 2.30 3.82 6.09
C ALA A 164 1.41 3.35 7.25
N MET A 165 1.62 3.90 8.45
CA MET A 165 0.76 3.57 9.59
C MET A 165 -0.66 4.10 9.38
N GLY A 166 -1.64 3.22 9.54
CA GLY A 166 -3.07 3.50 9.46
C GLY A 166 -3.67 3.44 8.06
N GLY A 167 -2.87 3.19 7.03
CA GLY A 167 -3.29 3.21 5.64
C GLY A 167 -2.91 4.50 4.92
N ILE A 168 -3.42 4.65 3.71
CA ILE A 168 -3.11 5.78 2.84
C ILE A 168 -4.38 6.30 2.19
N ARG A 169 -4.64 7.60 2.30
CA ARG A 169 -5.87 8.24 1.82
C ARG A 169 -5.87 8.39 0.30
N TRP A 170 -7.08 8.40 -0.28
CA TRP A 170 -7.26 8.65 -1.72
C TRP A 170 -6.65 10.00 -2.15
N ASP A 171 -6.84 11.04 -1.35
CA ASP A 171 -6.34 12.39 -1.62
C ASP A 171 -4.79 12.50 -1.57
N GLN A 172 -4.07 11.47 -1.12
CA GLN A 172 -2.59 11.38 -1.15
C GLN A 172 -2.03 10.78 -2.44
N ILE A 173 -2.86 10.10 -3.23
CA ILE A 173 -2.45 9.44 -4.46
C ILE A 173 -2.32 10.49 -5.56
N GLU A 174 -1.12 10.67 -6.12
CA GLU A 174 -0.85 11.64 -7.19
C GLU A 174 -1.34 11.14 -8.55
N GLY A 175 -1.30 9.82 -8.74
CA GLY A 175 -1.69 9.17 -9.98
C GLY A 175 -1.30 7.71 -10.02
N TRP A 176 -1.53 7.05 -11.15
CA TRP A 176 -1.21 5.65 -11.36
C TRP A 176 -0.79 5.38 -12.80
N ILE A 177 -0.05 4.32 -13.01
CA ILE A 177 0.11 3.71 -14.32
C ILE A 177 -0.54 2.32 -14.33
N PRO A 178 -1.24 1.94 -15.39
CA PRO A 178 -1.59 0.55 -15.62
C PRO A 178 -0.32 -0.23 -15.95
N PHE A 179 -0.17 -1.40 -15.35
CA PHE A 179 0.97 -2.29 -15.58
C PHE A 179 0.47 -3.62 -16.13
N LYS A 180 0.76 -3.86 -17.41
CA LYS A 180 0.48 -5.14 -18.07
C LYS A 180 1.45 -6.20 -17.58
N ILE A 181 1.01 -7.45 -17.47
CA ILE A 181 1.92 -8.53 -17.11
C ILE A 181 3.12 -8.65 -18.06
N ALA A 182 2.90 -8.45 -19.37
CA ALA A 182 3.98 -8.47 -20.35
C ALA A 182 5.04 -7.39 -20.04
N ALA A 183 4.61 -6.21 -19.60
CA ALA A 183 5.52 -5.13 -19.21
C ALA A 183 6.26 -5.46 -17.91
N ARG A 184 5.56 -6.05 -16.92
CA ARG A 184 6.18 -6.53 -15.68
C ARG A 184 7.27 -7.55 -15.95
N ASN A 185 6.95 -8.60 -16.70
CA ASN A 185 7.89 -9.68 -16.95
C ASN A 185 9.14 -9.17 -17.69
N GLU A 186 8.95 -8.28 -18.66
CA GLU A 186 10.06 -7.66 -19.36
C GLU A 186 10.89 -6.73 -18.46
N PHE A 187 10.23 -5.91 -17.64
CA PHE A 187 10.88 -5.06 -16.64
C PHE A 187 11.73 -5.89 -15.68
N LEU A 188 11.16 -6.96 -15.12
CA LEU A 188 11.83 -7.84 -14.17
C LEU A 188 12.99 -8.62 -14.80
N GLN A 189 12.86 -9.06 -16.06
CA GLN A 189 13.99 -9.65 -16.79
C GLN A 189 15.14 -8.64 -16.98
N GLY A 190 14.83 -7.37 -17.20
CA GLY A 190 15.86 -6.31 -17.22
C GLY A 190 16.49 -6.09 -15.85
N PHE A 191 15.64 -6.07 -14.80
CA PHE A 191 16.04 -5.81 -13.42
C PHE A 191 16.93 -6.92 -12.82
N THR A 192 16.64 -8.20 -13.11
CA THR A 192 17.45 -9.32 -12.62
C THR A 192 18.84 -9.35 -13.26
N ASN A 193 18.96 -8.92 -14.51
CA ASN A 193 20.23 -8.91 -15.23
C ASN A 193 21.10 -7.68 -14.91
N ASN A 194 20.48 -6.58 -14.47
CA ASN A 194 21.17 -5.37 -14.03
C ASN A 194 20.23 -4.59 -13.11
N PRO A 195 20.32 -4.75 -11.77
CA PRO A 195 19.45 -4.06 -10.82
C PRO A 195 19.87 -2.59 -10.74
N VAL A 196 19.60 -1.83 -11.79
CA VAL A 196 19.68 -0.37 -11.77
C VAL A 196 18.54 0.10 -10.89
N GLU A 197 18.83 1.02 -9.97
CA GLU A 197 17.81 1.65 -9.15
C GLU A 197 16.87 2.45 -10.05
N VAL A 198 15.70 1.87 -10.32
CA VAL A 198 14.65 2.56 -11.04
C VAL A 198 13.90 3.43 -10.04
N TYR A 199 14.45 4.62 -9.78
CA TYR A 199 13.89 5.60 -8.85
C TYR A 199 12.52 6.12 -9.29
N SER A 200 12.36 6.37 -10.59
CA SER A 200 11.13 6.86 -11.18
C SER A 200 10.86 6.19 -12.53
N TRP A 201 9.58 6.11 -12.91
CA TRP A 201 9.18 5.60 -14.22
C TRP A 201 9.69 6.50 -15.36
N GLU A 202 9.70 7.80 -15.12
CA GLU A 202 10.15 8.80 -16.09
C GLU A 202 11.64 8.63 -16.40
N ASP A 203 12.48 8.37 -15.40
CA ASP A 203 13.91 8.11 -15.62
C ASP A 203 14.15 6.77 -16.29
N TYR A 204 13.35 5.76 -15.94
CA TYR A 204 13.38 4.47 -16.64
C TYR A 204 13.13 4.61 -18.14
N LEU A 205 12.07 5.35 -18.51
CA LEU A 205 11.72 5.60 -19.91
C LEU A 205 12.81 6.40 -20.65
N LYS A 206 13.47 7.36 -19.99
CA LYS A 206 14.61 8.10 -20.59
C LYS A 206 15.79 7.19 -20.88
N GLN A 207 16.12 6.27 -19.96
CA GLN A 207 17.24 5.34 -20.10
C GLN A 207 16.94 4.28 -21.18
N HIS A 208 15.69 3.84 -21.27
CA HIS A 208 15.24 2.85 -22.26
C HIS A 208 14.67 3.55 -23.48
N LYS A 209 15.53 4.07 -24.37
CA LYS A 209 15.14 4.82 -25.58
C LYS A 209 14.10 4.12 -26.47
N ASN A 210 14.04 2.78 -26.45
CA ASN A 210 13.04 1.98 -27.17
C ASN A 210 11.81 1.61 -26.33
N GLY A 211 11.84 1.81 -25.02
CA GLY A 211 10.75 1.53 -24.08
C GLY A 211 9.46 2.29 -24.42
N PRO A 212 9.49 3.61 -24.69
CA PRO A 212 8.32 4.37 -25.13
C PRO A 212 7.66 3.89 -26.43
N ASN A 213 8.39 3.10 -27.25
CA ASN A 213 7.90 2.53 -28.49
C ASN A 213 7.27 1.13 -28.30
N LYS A 214 7.31 0.57 -27.07
CA LYS A 214 6.70 -0.72 -26.77
C LYS A 214 5.21 -0.53 -26.49
N PRO A 215 4.31 -1.25 -27.20
CA PRO A 215 2.87 -1.02 -27.13
C PRO A 215 2.27 -1.34 -25.76
N HIS A 216 2.93 -2.18 -24.96
CA HIS A 216 2.49 -2.61 -23.63
C HIS A 216 3.08 -1.78 -22.48
N TRP A 217 3.90 -0.76 -22.75
CA TRP A 217 4.47 0.11 -21.72
C TRP A 217 3.68 1.41 -21.62
N ALA A 218 3.20 1.72 -20.41
CA ALA A 218 2.61 3.02 -20.13
C ALA A 218 3.65 4.13 -20.36
N LYS A 219 3.30 5.20 -21.06
CA LYS A 219 4.19 6.33 -21.36
C LYS A 219 4.18 7.39 -20.26
N LYS A 220 3.11 7.47 -19.48
CA LYS A 220 2.93 8.47 -18.42
C LYS A 220 1.94 7.99 -17.35
N PHE A 221 2.01 8.61 -16.17
CA PHE A 221 0.99 8.49 -15.14
C PHE A 221 -0.34 9.09 -15.61
N VAL A 222 -1.43 8.40 -15.30
CA VAL A 222 -2.77 8.99 -15.26
C VAL A 222 -2.85 9.84 -14.00
N GLU A 223 -3.12 11.14 -14.16
CA GLU A 223 -3.19 12.07 -13.03
C GLU A 223 -4.46 11.87 -12.21
N ASN A 224 -4.31 11.83 -10.88
CA ASN A 224 -5.43 11.92 -9.97
C ASN A 224 -5.83 13.39 -9.79
N VAL A 225 -6.92 13.83 -10.43
CA VAL A 225 -7.41 15.22 -10.27
C VAL A 225 -7.95 15.51 -8.86
N GLU A 226 -8.12 14.50 -8.03
CA GLU A 226 -8.56 14.61 -6.63
C GLU A 226 -7.38 14.57 -5.64
N PHE A 227 -6.13 14.54 -6.13
CA PHE A 227 -4.93 14.71 -5.30
C PHE A 227 -4.91 16.10 -4.65
N ASN A 228 -4.77 16.15 -3.32
CA ASN A 228 -4.74 17.41 -2.59
C ASN A 228 -3.33 18.02 -2.55
N LYS A 229 -2.97 18.68 -3.66
CA LYS A 229 -1.65 19.31 -3.85
C LYS A 229 -1.29 20.28 -2.71
N GLU A 230 -2.24 21.09 -2.27
CA GLU A 230 -2.00 22.11 -1.23
C GLU A 230 -1.71 21.48 0.13
N LYS A 231 -2.54 20.49 0.53
CA LYS A 231 -2.39 19.79 1.81
C LYS A 231 -1.05 19.07 1.92
N TYR A 232 -0.58 18.47 0.82
CA TYR A 232 0.60 17.62 0.84
C TYR A 232 1.86 18.25 0.22
N ALA A 233 1.83 19.54 -0.14
CA ALA A 233 2.95 20.23 -0.81
C ALA A 233 4.29 20.11 -0.05
N ASN A 234 4.23 20.17 1.29
CA ASN A 234 5.40 20.20 2.17
C ASN A 234 5.54 18.95 3.03
N THR A 235 4.86 17.86 2.68
CA THR A 235 4.96 16.62 3.45
C THR A 235 6.09 15.74 2.92
N GLN A 236 6.61 14.92 3.82
CA GLN A 236 7.60 13.89 3.55
C GLN A 236 7.38 12.73 4.53
N GLY A 237 7.93 11.57 4.20
CA GLY A 237 8.02 10.43 5.11
C GLY A 237 8.80 10.76 6.37
N SER A 238 8.51 10.03 7.44
CA SER A 238 9.31 10.04 8.65
C SER A 238 10.55 9.15 8.50
N GLY A 239 11.54 9.36 9.38
CA GLY A 239 12.66 8.44 9.52
C GLY A 239 12.26 7.15 10.24
N GLY A 240 13.25 6.31 10.51
CA GLY A 240 13.02 5.05 11.21
C GLY A 240 12.46 5.22 12.61
N GLN A 241 11.72 4.20 13.06
CA GLN A 241 11.11 4.12 14.39
C GLN A 241 11.55 2.85 15.11
N PRO A 242 12.77 2.79 15.69
CA PRO A 242 13.26 1.59 16.36
C PRO A 242 12.40 1.07 17.51
N GLN A 243 11.67 1.95 18.18
CA GLN A 243 10.71 1.58 19.21
C GLN A 243 9.47 0.83 18.67
N LEU A 244 9.22 0.91 17.36
CA LEU A 244 8.18 0.16 16.65
C LEU A 244 8.72 -1.06 15.91
N ALA A 245 10.02 -1.37 16.02
CA ALA A 245 10.64 -2.45 15.28
C ALA A 245 9.99 -3.82 15.56
N GLY A 246 9.65 -4.10 16.82
CA GLY A 246 8.94 -5.32 17.21
C GLY A 246 9.81 -6.58 17.35
N ASP A 247 11.10 -6.51 17.03
CA ASP A 247 12.05 -7.61 17.24
C ASP A 247 12.52 -7.69 18.71
N PRO A 248 12.98 -8.87 19.18
CA PRO A 248 13.36 -9.05 20.58
C PRO A 248 14.40 -8.06 21.12
N GLU A 249 15.37 -7.63 20.31
CA GLU A 249 16.43 -6.72 20.75
C GLU A 249 15.85 -5.33 21.02
N ASN A 250 15.08 -4.78 20.06
CA ASN A 250 14.42 -3.48 20.24
C ASN A 250 13.31 -3.54 21.31
N ARG A 251 12.58 -4.64 21.43
CA ARG A 251 11.58 -4.85 22.50
C ARG A 251 12.22 -4.77 23.89
N ASN A 252 13.43 -5.32 24.05
CA ASN A 252 14.17 -5.23 25.31
C ASN A 252 14.69 -3.81 25.57
N LYS A 253 15.14 -3.10 24.53
CA LYS A 253 15.67 -1.73 24.63
C LYS A 253 14.56 -0.70 24.92
N TYR A 254 13.42 -0.82 24.25
CA TYR A 254 12.26 0.07 24.36
C TYR A 254 11.14 -0.59 25.15
N ASN A 255 11.47 -1.11 26.33
CA ASN A 255 10.54 -1.90 27.15
C ASN A 255 9.61 -1.05 28.04
N GLN A 256 9.62 0.28 27.90
CA GLN A 256 8.85 1.17 28.78
C GLN A 256 7.39 1.28 28.38
N LYS A 257 7.04 0.91 27.14
CA LYS A 257 5.70 0.95 26.56
C LYS A 257 5.46 -0.25 25.66
N THR A 258 4.19 -0.54 25.39
CA THR A 258 3.80 -1.50 24.34
C THR A 258 4.01 -0.89 22.96
N LEU A 259 4.08 -1.72 21.92
CA LEU A 259 4.09 -1.28 20.53
C LEU A 259 2.83 -0.48 20.20
N GLU A 260 1.67 -0.89 20.71
CA GLU A 260 0.43 -0.13 20.57
C GLU A 260 0.58 1.31 21.11
N GLN A 261 1.14 1.46 22.32
CA GLN A 261 1.37 2.76 22.93
C GLN A 261 2.35 3.62 22.11
N TYR A 262 3.46 3.03 21.63
CA TYR A 262 4.37 3.74 20.73
C TYR A 262 3.72 4.12 19.40
N ALA A 263 2.82 3.29 18.87
CA ALA A 263 2.13 3.54 17.61
C ALA A 263 1.12 4.69 17.76
N LEU A 264 0.40 4.73 18.87
CA LEU A 264 -0.48 5.85 19.21
C LEU A 264 0.31 7.15 19.37
N GLU A 265 1.44 7.14 20.08
CA GLU A 265 2.31 8.32 20.20
C GLU A 265 2.86 8.79 18.85
N PHE A 266 3.25 7.83 18.01
CA PHE A 266 3.68 8.11 16.64
C PHE A 266 2.56 8.79 15.84
N MET A 267 1.32 8.30 15.90
CA MET A 267 0.19 8.88 15.18
C MET A 267 -0.26 10.22 15.75
N GLN A 268 -0.16 10.44 17.07
CA GLN A 268 -0.37 11.76 17.67
C GLN A 268 0.60 12.80 17.14
N LYS A 269 1.87 12.40 16.94
CA LYS A 269 2.91 13.29 16.42
C LYS A 269 2.81 13.49 14.90
N ASN A 270 2.52 12.44 14.15
CA ASN A 270 2.73 12.41 12.70
C ASN A 270 1.43 12.25 11.87
N GLY A 271 0.31 11.91 12.49
CA GLY A 271 -0.94 11.59 11.82
C GLY A 271 -1.75 12.80 11.34
N LYS A 272 -1.43 14.02 11.81
CA LYS A 272 -2.19 15.24 11.46
C LYS A 272 -2.24 15.48 9.95
N ALA A 273 -1.16 15.19 9.22
CA ALA A 273 -1.12 15.37 7.77
C ALA A 273 -2.14 14.49 7.03
N VAL A 274 -2.58 13.38 7.64
CA VAL A 274 -3.53 12.43 7.08
C VAL A 274 -4.87 12.45 7.83
N ASP A 275 -5.20 13.59 8.45
CA ASP A 275 -6.43 13.82 9.21
C ASP A 275 -6.68 12.82 10.35
N SER A 276 -5.61 12.23 10.90
CA SER A 276 -5.71 11.47 12.15
C SER A 276 -5.78 12.43 13.34
N ASP A 277 -6.62 12.09 14.32
CA ASP A 277 -6.69 12.78 15.61
C ASP A 277 -5.73 12.17 16.66
N GLY A 278 -4.95 11.16 16.27
CA GLY A 278 -4.00 10.46 17.14
C GLY A 278 -4.64 9.57 18.20
N LYS A 279 -5.96 9.37 18.19
CA LYS A 279 -6.65 8.48 19.14
C LYS A 279 -6.75 7.03 18.66
N SER A 280 -6.51 6.82 17.37
CA SER A 280 -6.48 5.52 16.71
C SER A 280 -5.30 5.47 15.75
N VAL A 281 -4.68 4.29 15.62
CA VAL A 281 -3.67 4.07 14.58
C VAL A 281 -4.30 3.91 13.20
N LEU A 282 -5.50 3.35 13.13
CA LEU A 282 -6.20 3.11 11.86
C LEU A 282 -6.87 4.39 11.37
N LEU A 283 -6.63 4.77 10.12
CA LEU A 283 -7.27 5.92 9.51
C LEU A 283 -8.72 5.60 9.14
N ASN A 284 -9.60 6.57 9.35
CA ASN A 284 -10.95 6.52 8.79
C ASN A 284 -10.93 6.95 7.32
N LEU A 285 -10.58 6.02 6.43
CA LEU A 285 -10.45 6.29 5.00
C LEU A 285 -11.73 6.82 4.35
N LYS A 286 -12.91 6.52 4.94
CA LYS A 286 -14.20 7.04 4.44
C LYS A 286 -14.26 8.57 4.39
N THR A 287 -13.49 9.25 5.24
CA THR A 287 -13.38 10.72 5.24
C THR A 287 -12.65 11.28 4.03
N SER A 288 -11.96 10.43 3.26
CA SER A 288 -11.24 10.80 2.04
C SER A 288 -11.96 10.39 0.77
N ILE A 289 -13.13 9.74 0.87
CA ILE A 289 -13.95 9.42 -0.30
C ILE A 289 -14.48 10.73 -0.88
N PRO A 290 -14.18 11.05 -2.14
CA PRO A 290 -14.68 12.28 -2.75
C PRO A 290 -16.21 12.23 -2.89
N SER A 291 -16.88 13.30 -2.47
CA SER A 291 -18.34 13.40 -2.49
C SER A 291 -18.92 13.69 -3.87
N LYS A 292 -18.12 14.26 -4.78
CA LYS A 292 -18.51 14.57 -6.15
C LYS A 292 -18.22 13.38 -7.07
N PRO A 293 -18.94 13.24 -8.20
CA PRO A 293 -18.52 12.33 -9.27
C PRO A 293 -17.11 12.66 -9.75
N TRP A 294 -16.41 11.65 -10.25
CA TRP A 294 -15.11 11.82 -10.87
C TRP A 294 -15.20 12.81 -12.05
N SER A 295 -14.22 13.72 -12.12
CA SER A 295 -14.18 14.82 -13.10
C SER A 295 -12.89 14.87 -13.90
N GLY A 296 -12.09 13.80 -13.87
CA GLY A 296 -10.88 13.72 -14.67
C GLY A 296 -11.19 13.61 -16.17
N PRO A 297 -10.19 13.92 -17.03
CA PRO A 297 -10.35 13.93 -18.49
C PRO A 297 -10.62 12.54 -19.09
N HIS A 298 -10.31 11.49 -18.35
CA HIS A 298 -10.50 10.08 -18.71
C HIS A 298 -11.20 9.37 -17.55
N GLY A 299 -11.85 8.22 -17.81
CA GLY A 299 -12.42 7.41 -16.73
C GLY A 299 -11.34 6.95 -15.74
N LEU A 300 -11.71 6.70 -14.48
CA LEU A 300 -10.76 6.24 -13.43
C LEU A 300 -9.95 5.02 -13.86
N ASP A 301 -10.63 4.06 -14.48
CA ASP A 301 -10.02 2.81 -14.95
C ASP A 301 -9.66 2.87 -16.45
N ASP A 302 -9.74 4.05 -17.08
CA ASP A 302 -9.35 4.24 -18.48
C ASP A 302 -7.83 4.26 -18.62
N THR A 303 -7.29 3.09 -18.97
CA THR A 303 -5.86 2.88 -19.17
C THR A 303 -5.32 3.50 -20.46
N SER A 304 -6.17 3.85 -21.43
CA SER A 304 -5.72 4.30 -22.77
C SER A 304 -4.90 5.59 -22.69
N SER A 305 -5.27 6.48 -21.78
CA SER A 305 -4.58 7.75 -21.53
C SER A 305 -3.11 7.58 -21.11
N ALA A 306 -2.76 6.45 -20.51
CA ALA A 306 -1.38 6.13 -20.14
C ALA A 306 -0.54 5.68 -21.34
N TYR A 307 -1.15 5.14 -22.39
CA TYR A 307 -0.45 4.61 -23.59
C TYR A 307 -0.44 5.55 -24.79
N ALA A 308 -1.25 6.62 -24.75
CA ALA A 308 -1.26 7.69 -25.75
C ALA A 308 0.03 8.53 -25.67
#